data_AF-A0A6A8LCL5-F1
#
_entry.id   AF-A0A6A8LCL5-F1
#
_cell.length_a   1.000
_cell.length_b   1.000
_cell.length_c   1.000
_cell.angle_alpha   90.00
_cell.angle_beta   90.00
_cell.angle_gamma   90.00
#
_symmetry.space_group_name_H-M   'P 1'
#
loop_
_entity.id
_entity.type
_entity.pdbx_description
1 polymer ?
#
loop_
_entity_poly.entity_id
_entity_poly.type
_entity_poly.pdbx_seq_one_letter_code
_entity_poly.pdbx_strand_id
1 'polypeptide(L)'
;MAKKQILGLIIALLGVSMFLRIIGIGDFLFWPLFFLITGYIFNKYSRGWLGSVLYIFAAFLFLRNLFSATFNLFGYAFAAFLIYAGYRLLKGKRVYEHKEKKINLEKEEQPKPSAQTESRQPDLRSFFIGELRMMKDPFELNDLNVSGFIGDVKIDLSKAMIPEGESTMTISGVIGNVDVYVPPDIEVSVSSSAFIGDMNLLGSKKSGMGPNLYKVSSEYGDSPRRIKISISLFIGDVDVKYL
;
A
#
# COMPACT_ATOMS: atom_id res chain seq x y z
N MET A 1 3.00 62.29 22.05
CA MET A 1 2.83 61.18 23.02
C MET A 1 4.02 61.19 23.96
N ALA A 2 3.80 61.27 25.27
CA ALA A 2 4.89 61.23 26.25
C ALA A 2 5.57 59.85 26.20
N LYS A 3 6.90 59.76 26.27
CA LYS A 3 7.65 58.48 26.23
C LYS A 3 7.11 57.41 27.19
N LYS A 4 6.52 57.84 28.32
CA LYS A 4 5.86 56.98 29.31
C LYS A 4 4.58 56.29 28.79
N GLN A 5 3.81 56.94 27.91
CA GLN A 5 2.58 56.37 27.31
C GLN A 5 2.91 55.26 26.30
N ILE A 6 3.98 55.44 25.53
CA ILE A 6 4.47 54.43 24.59
C ILE A 6 4.97 53.20 25.36
N LEU A 7 5.73 53.41 26.44
CA LEU A 7 6.22 52.33 27.30
C LEU A 7 5.05 51.55 27.95
N GLY A 8 4.04 52.26 28.45
CA GLY A 8 2.84 51.63 29.01
C GLY A 8 2.07 50.79 27.99
N LEU A 9 1.95 51.27 26.75
CA LEU A 9 1.26 50.55 25.67
C LEU A 9 2.00 49.27 25.25
N ILE A 10 3.34 49.30 25.24
CA ILE A 10 4.18 48.12 24.95
C ILE A 10 4.00 47.05 26.06
N ILE A 11 4.03 47.47 27.33
CA ILE A 11 3.85 46.56 28.47
C ILE A 11 2.44 45.93 28.45
N ALA A 12 1.40 46.72 28.15
CA ALA A 12 0.04 46.22 28.01
C ALA A 12 -0.10 45.20 26.88
N LEU A 13 0.50 45.47 25.70
CA LEU A 13 0.50 44.54 24.56
C LEU A 13 1.22 43.22 24.89
N LEU A 14 2.34 43.28 25.61
CA LEU A 14 3.06 42.09 26.08
C LEU A 14 2.23 41.27 27.09
N GLY A 15 1.55 41.94 28.03
CA GLY A 15 0.68 41.26 29.00
C GLY A 15 -0.50 40.55 28.34
N VAL A 16 -1.17 41.23 27.40
CA VAL A 16 -2.27 40.64 26.61
C VAL A 16 -1.77 39.46 25.75
N SER A 17 -0.57 39.57 25.17
CA SER A 17 0.07 38.49 24.42
C SER A 17 0.28 37.23 25.28
N MET A 18 0.87 37.39 26.47
CA MET A 18 1.12 36.27 27.37
C MET A 18 -0.18 35.63 27.86
N PHE A 19 -1.19 36.44 28.18
CA PHE A 19 -2.49 35.95 28.62
C PHE A 19 -3.21 35.13 27.54
N LEU A 20 -3.24 35.63 26.30
CA LEU A 20 -3.85 34.91 25.18
C LEU A 20 -3.12 33.59 24.89
N ARG A 21 -1.79 33.56 25.09
CA ARG A 21 -0.98 32.32 24.95
C ARG A 21 -1.36 31.26 25.99
N ILE A 22 -1.64 31.67 27.23
CA ILE A 22 -2.09 30.75 28.30
C ILE A 22 -3.44 30.11 27.95
N ILE A 23 -4.33 30.83 27.26
CA ILE A 23 -5.65 30.33 26.81
C ILE A 23 -5.52 29.37 25.60
N GLY A 24 -4.33 29.23 25.02
CA GLY A 24 -4.09 28.38 23.85
C GLY A 24 -4.50 29.01 22.51
N ILE A 25 -4.95 30.27 22.53
CA ILE A 25 -5.38 31.04 21.33
C ILE A 25 -4.33 32.06 20.91
N GLY A 26 -3.33 32.32 21.78
CA GLY A 26 -2.35 33.39 21.64
C GLY A 26 -1.63 33.37 20.30
N ASP A 27 -1.01 32.27 19.93
CA ASP A 27 -0.22 32.23 18.70
C ASP A 27 -1.10 32.25 17.42
N PHE A 28 -2.38 31.89 17.53
CA PHE A 28 -3.33 31.85 16.41
C PHE A 28 -3.78 33.25 15.98
N LEU A 29 -4.14 34.11 16.95
CA LEU A 29 -4.72 35.45 16.67
C LEU A 29 -3.77 36.61 16.95
N PHE A 30 -2.86 36.48 17.92
CA PHE A 30 -2.07 37.62 18.40
C PHE A 30 -1.18 38.22 17.30
N TRP A 31 -0.43 37.38 16.58
CA TRP A 31 0.51 37.86 15.57
C TRP A 31 -0.20 38.54 14.37
N PRO A 32 -1.23 37.93 13.75
CA PRO A 32 -1.99 38.62 12.70
C PRO A 32 -2.60 39.95 13.15
N LEU A 33 -3.22 40.00 14.34
CA LEU A 33 -3.80 41.24 14.89
C LEU A 33 -2.73 42.30 15.20
N PHE A 34 -1.58 41.89 15.74
CA PHE A 34 -0.46 42.78 16.01
C PHE A 34 0.06 43.44 14.73
N PHE A 35 0.26 42.67 13.65
CA PHE A 35 0.70 43.19 12.37
C PHE A 35 -0.37 44.04 11.66
N LEU A 36 -1.66 43.72 11.81
CA LEU A 36 -2.76 44.58 11.34
C LEU A 36 -2.78 45.94 12.06
N ILE A 37 -2.73 45.95 13.39
CA ILE A 37 -2.76 47.18 14.19
C ILE A 37 -1.51 48.02 13.92
N THR A 38 -0.34 47.39 13.88
CA THR A 38 0.92 48.07 13.59
C THR A 38 0.94 48.61 12.16
N GLY A 39 0.46 47.85 11.18
CA GLY A 39 0.29 48.29 9.79
C GLY A 39 -0.64 49.50 9.65
N TYR A 40 -1.75 49.51 10.40
CA TYR A 40 -2.68 50.64 10.45
C TYR A 40 -2.04 51.90 11.03
N ILE A 41 -1.31 51.78 12.14
CA ILE A 41 -0.59 52.91 12.75
C ILE A 41 0.49 53.43 11.79
N PHE A 42 1.24 52.53 11.12
CA PHE A 42 2.31 52.91 10.19
C PHE A 42 1.78 53.63 8.95
N ASN A 43 0.65 53.19 8.39
CA ASN A 43 0.02 53.86 7.26
C ASN A 43 -0.55 55.25 7.64
N LYS A 44 -0.86 55.46 8.93
CA LYS A 44 -1.38 56.73 9.46
C LYS A 44 -0.29 57.75 9.83
N TYR A 45 0.91 57.31 10.20
CA TYR A 45 1.98 58.18 10.72
C TYR A 45 3.30 58.16 9.91
N SER A 46 3.51 57.23 8.98
CA SER A 46 4.75 57.11 8.18
C SER A 46 4.49 56.59 6.76
N ARG A 47 5.57 56.34 5.99
CA ARG A 47 5.57 55.93 4.57
C ARG A 47 4.62 54.74 4.32
N GLY A 48 3.53 54.99 3.58
CA GLY A 48 2.43 54.04 3.38
C GLY A 48 2.81 52.68 2.81
N TRP A 49 3.94 52.56 2.08
CA TRP A 49 4.40 51.26 1.56
C TRP A 49 4.72 50.24 2.67
N LEU A 50 5.21 50.69 3.83
CA LEU A 50 5.53 49.82 4.96
C LEU A 50 4.25 49.29 5.61
N GLY A 51 3.19 50.11 5.66
CA GLY A 51 1.88 49.68 6.15
C GLY A 51 1.28 48.57 5.27
N SER A 52 1.37 48.72 3.94
CA SER A 52 0.89 47.70 3.00
C SER A 52 1.63 46.37 3.13
N VAL A 53 2.96 46.40 3.32
CA VAL A 53 3.76 45.18 3.55
C VAL A 53 3.33 44.47 4.84
N LEU A 54 3.07 45.22 5.91
CA LEU A 54 2.61 44.66 7.19
C LEU A 54 1.22 44.00 7.08
N TYR A 55 0.32 44.55 6.26
CA TYR A 55 -0.97 43.91 5.99
C TYR A 55 -0.84 42.59 5.21
N ILE A 56 0.03 42.54 4.20
CA ILE A 56 0.31 41.30 3.45
C ILE A 56 0.87 40.25 4.40
N PHE A 57 1.78 40.64 5.30
CA PHE A 57 2.37 39.74 6.29
C PHE A 57 1.33 39.24 7.31
N ALA A 58 0.42 40.11 7.77
CA ALA A 58 -0.68 39.73 8.66
C ALA A 58 -1.63 38.72 8.00
N ALA A 59 -2.00 38.95 6.73
CA ALA A 59 -2.87 38.06 5.96
C ALA A 59 -2.21 36.69 5.72
N PHE A 60 -0.91 36.67 5.40
CA PHE A 60 -0.15 35.43 5.23
C PHE A 60 -0.10 34.61 6.52
N LEU A 61 0.19 35.23 7.66
CA LEU A 61 0.23 34.55 8.95
C LEU A 61 -1.14 34.00 9.36
N PHE A 62 -2.21 34.75 9.10
CA PHE A 62 -3.58 34.30 9.34
C PHE A 62 -3.93 33.08 8.47
N LEU A 63 -3.57 33.11 7.18
CA LEU A 63 -3.86 32.01 6.25
C LEU A 63 -3.06 30.74 6.58
N ARG A 64 -1.78 30.87 6.98
CA ARG A 64 -0.95 29.76 7.47
C ARG A 64 -1.62 29.05 8.66
N ASN A 65 -2.14 29.85 9.59
CA ASN A 65 -2.80 29.35 10.78
C ASN A 65 -4.14 28.65 10.45
N LEU A 66 -4.90 29.16 9.46
CA LEU A 66 -6.12 28.52 8.96
C LEU A 66 -5.81 27.15 8.33
N PHE A 67 -4.77 27.08 7.50
CA PHE A 67 -4.31 25.82 6.89
C PHE A 67 -3.88 24.79 7.95
N SER A 68 -3.08 25.19 8.95
CA SER A 68 -2.65 24.28 10.02
C SER A 68 -3.81 23.66 10.81
N ALA A 69 -4.89 24.42 11.06
CA ALA A 69 -6.07 23.92 11.75
C ALA A 69 -6.88 22.93 10.89
N THR A 70 -6.98 23.17 9.59
CA THR A 70 -7.65 22.28 8.63
C THR A 70 -6.88 20.97 8.43
N PHE A 71 -5.55 21.00 8.31
CA PHE A 71 -4.73 19.80 8.17
C PHE A 71 -4.79 18.87 9.39
N ASN A 72 -4.96 19.43 10.60
CA ASN A 72 -5.15 18.64 11.81
C ASN A 72 -6.49 17.89 11.82
N LEU A 73 -7.59 18.53 11.40
CA LEU A 73 -8.90 17.88 11.36
C LEU A 73 -8.95 16.74 10.32
N PHE A 74 -8.36 16.95 9.13
CA PHE A 74 -8.19 15.88 8.15
C PHE A 74 -7.28 14.76 8.66
N GLY A 75 -6.21 15.10 9.38
CA GLY A 75 -5.33 14.12 10.03
C GLY A 75 -6.04 13.26 11.08
N TYR A 76 -6.83 13.88 11.96
CA TYR A 76 -7.64 13.16 12.95
C TYR A 76 -8.76 12.33 12.30
N ALA A 77 -9.42 12.86 11.26
CA ALA A 77 -10.43 12.12 10.50
C ALA A 77 -9.82 10.90 9.78
N PHE A 78 -8.64 11.06 9.18
CA PHE A 78 -7.90 9.99 8.53
C PHE A 78 -7.39 8.95 9.54
N ALA A 79 -6.88 9.38 10.70
CA ALA A 79 -6.48 8.49 11.79
C ALA A 79 -7.68 7.71 12.35
N ALA A 80 -8.82 8.36 12.59
CA ALA A 80 -10.05 7.71 13.03
C ALA A 80 -10.56 6.70 11.98
N PHE A 81 -10.47 7.03 10.69
CA PHE A 81 -10.79 6.12 9.60
C PHE A 81 -9.90 4.87 9.61
N LEU A 82 -8.57 5.03 9.76
CA LEU A 82 -7.64 3.90 9.82
C LEU A 82 -7.87 3.01 11.05
N ILE A 83 -8.13 3.61 12.22
CA ILE A 83 -8.47 2.87 13.45
C ILE A 83 -9.76 2.06 13.24
N TYR A 84 -10.80 2.69 12.66
CA TYR A 84 -12.06 2.02 12.36
C TYR A 84 -11.89 0.90 11.33
N ALA A 85 -11.12 1.14 10.25
CA ALA A 85 -10.83 0.14 9.24
C ALA A 85 -10.07 -1.05 9.83
N GLY A 86 -9.06 -0.81 10.67
CA GLY A 86 -8.33 -1.85 11.40
C GLY A 86 -9.22 -2.65 12.36
N TYR A 87 -10.05 -1.96 13.16
CA TYR A 87 -11.02 -2.61 14.04
C TYR A 87 -12.05 -3.46 13.26
N ARG A 88 -12.52 -2.96 12.11
CA ARG A 88 -13.44 -3.71 11.22
C ARG A 88 -12.76 -4.97 10.67
N LEU A 89 -11.48 -4.89 10.31
CA LEU A 89 -10.69 -6.05 9.87
C LEU A 89 -10.56 -7.10 10.98
N LEU A 90 -10.32 -6.67 12.22
CA LEU A 90 -10.21 -7.58 13.38
C LEU A 90 -11.53 -8.27 13.73
N LYS A 91 -12.68 -7.66 13.41
CA LYS A 91 -14.02 -8.25 13.59
C LYS A 91 -14.54 -8.98 12.35
N GLY A 92 -13.78 -9.02 11.26
CA GLY A 92 -14.04 -9.86 10.11
C GLY A 92 -13.94 -11.33 10.52
N LYS A 93 -15.08 -12.01 10.63
CA LYS A 93 -15.16 -13.45 10.86
C LYS A 93 -14.22 -14.16 9.89
N ARG A 94 -13.44 -15.13 10.40
CA ARG A 94 -12.68 -16.09 9.60
C ARG A 94 -13.66 -16.85 8.69
N VAL A 95 -13.86 -16.38 7.48
CA VAL A 95 -14.53 -17.15 6.43
C VAL A 95 -13.46 -18.04 5.83
N TYR A 96 -13.21 -19.18 6.47
CA TYR A 96 -12.71 -20.42 5.84
C TYR A 96 -12.99 -21.53 6.85
N GLU A 97 -14.27 -21.89 6.96
CA GLU A 97 -14.65 -23.19 7.48
C GLU A 97 -14.65 -24.13 6.27
N HIS A 98 -13.58 -24.91 6.15
CA HIS A 98 -13.45 -25.96 5.16
C HIS A 98 -14.50 -27.02 5.48
N LYS A 99 -15.67 -26.93 4.84
CA LYS A 99 -16.69 -27.97 4.88
C LYS A 99 -16.15 -29.17 4.11
N GLU A 100 -15.59 -30.15 4.82
CA GLU A 100 -15.40 -31.50 4.30
C GLU A 100 -16.76 -32.03 3.83
N LYS A 101 -17.00 -32.02 2.52
CA LYS A 101 -18.07 -32.80 1.91
C LYS A 101 -17.62 -34.26 1.94
N LYS A 102 -18.18 -35.04 2.88
CA LYS A 102 -18.22 -36.50 2.76
C LYS A 102 -18.96 -36.84 1.47
N ILE A 103 -18.24 -37.39 0.50
CA ILE A 103 -18.80 -37.92 -0.75
C ILE A 103 -19.46 -39.25 -0.40
N ASN A 104 -20.80 -39.28 -0.37
CA ASN A 104 -21.55 -40.52 -0.47
C ASN A 104 -21.48 -40.97 -1.93
N LEU A 105 -20.79 -42.09 -2.15
CA LEU A 105 -20.81 -42.85 -3.39
C LEU A 105 -22.15 -43.58 -3.47
N GLU A 106 -23.11 -43.00 -4.20
CA GLU A 106 -24.20 -43.79 -4.76
C GLU A 106 -24.38 -43.41 -6.23
N LYS A 107 -24.21 -44.44 -7.06
CA LYS A 107 -24.24 -44.44 -8.52
C LYS A 107 -25.60 -44.02 -9.04
N GLU A 108 -25.61 -43.27 -10.13
CA GLU A 108 -26.52 -43.56 -11.25
C GLU A 108 -25.85 -43.12 -12.57
N GLU A 109 -25.59 -44.11 -13.43
CA GLU A 109 -25.17 -43.95 -14.82
C GLU A 109 -26.39 -43.57 -15.69
N GLN A 110 -26.21 -42.67 -16.67
CA GLN A 110 -26.41 -42.96 -18.11
C GLN A 110 -25.96 -41.78 -19.01
N PRO A 111 -25.58 -42.06 -20.28
CA PRO A 111 -24.64 -41.22 -21.03
C PRO A 111 -25.30 -40.36 -22.11
N LYS A 112 -24.68 -39.23 -22.47
CA LYS A 112 -24.75 -38.64 -23.83
C LYS A 112 -23.64 -37.61 -24.09
N PRO A 113 -23.10 -37.54 -25.32
CA PRO A 113 -21.84 -36.86 -25.61
C PRO A 113 -22.09 -35.38 -25.88
N SER A 114 -21.47 -34.52 -25.08
CA SER A 114 -21.22 -33.14 -25.47
C SER A 114 -19.77 -32.84 -25.10
N ALA A 115 -18.99 -32.42 -26.09
CA ALA A 115 -17.66 -31.89 -25.88
C ALA A 115 -17.78 -30.66 -24.95
N GLN A 116 -17.54 -30.89 -23.67
CA GLN A 116 -17.51 -29.85 -22.65
C GLN A 116 -16.04 -29.55 -22.40
N THR A 117 -15.60 -28.39 -22.90
CA THR A 117 -14.44 -27.72 -22.34
C THR A 117 -14.74 -27.48 -20.87
N GLU A 118 -14.22 -28.34 -19.98
CA GLU A 118 -14.30 -28.14 -18.54
C GLU A 118 -13.80 -26.74 -18.24
N SER A 119 -14.67 -25.87 -17.72
CA SER A 119 -14.29 -24.54 -17.30
C SER A 119 -13.39 -24.69 -16.07
N ARG A 120 -12.06 -24.73 -16.29
CA ARG A 120 -11.05 -24.70 -15.23
C ARG A 120 -11.29 -23.45 -14.38
N GLN A 121 -11.76 -23.63 -13.15
CA GLN A 121 -11.95 -22.50 -12.24
C GLN A 121 -10.59 -22.13 -11.63
N PRO A 122 -10.19 -20.85 -11.67
CA PRO A 122 -8.93 -20.42 -11.08
C PRO A 122 -8.98 -20.50 -9.54
N ASP A 123 -7.92 -21.05 -8.94
CA ASP A 123 -7.69 -21.05 -7.50
C ASP A 123 -7.25 -19.65 -7.06
N LEU A 124 -8.09 -18.98 -6.26
CA LEU A 124 -7.87 -17.62 -5.79
C LEU A 124 -7.47 -17.64 -4.31
N ARG A 125 -6.26 -17.16 -4.00
CA ARG A 125 -5.72 -17.07 -2.64
C ARG A 125 -5.37 -15.63 -2.31
N SER A 126 -5.88 -15.11 -1.21
CA SER A 126 -5.55 -13.76 -0.76
C SER A 126 -5.25 -13.67 0.73
N PHE A 127 -4.32 -12.79 1.10
CA PHE A 127 -3.98 -12.51 2.49
C PHE A 127 -3.58 -11.06 2.69
N PHE A 128 -3.92 -10.51 3.86
CA PHE A 128 -3.57 -9.14 4.22
C PHE A 128 -2.21 -9.06 4.93
N ILE A 129 -2.02 -9.85 5.99
CA ILE A 129 -0.74 -10.00 6.68
C ILE A 129 -0.52 -11.50 6.90
N GLY A 130 0.66 -12.01 6.54
CA GLY A 130 1.01 -13.39 6.86
C GLY A 130 1.99 -14.00 5.88
N GLU A 131 1.88 -15.31 5.67
CA GLU A 131 2.70 -16.04 4.71
C GLU A 131 1.83 -17.10 4.03
N LEU A 132 1.93 -17.21 2.70
CA LEU A 132 1.34 -18.32 1.96
C LEU A 132 2.44 -19.38 1.72
N ARG A 133 2.27 -20.57 2.29
CA ARG A 133 3.19 -21.70 2.07
C ARG A 133 2.47 -22.85 1.38
N MET A 134 2.96 -23.24 0.21
CA MET A 134 2.55 -24.43 -0.54
C MET A 134 3.76 -25.32 -0.77
N MET A 135 4.28 -25.89 0.32
CA MET A 135 5.57 -26.59 0.35
C MET A 135 5.45 -28.09 0.69
N LYS A 136 4.35 -28.51 1.32
CA LYS A 136 4.24 -29.85 1.94
C LYS A 136 3.17 -30.69 1.28
N ASP A 137 1.96 -30.16 1.21
CA ASP A 137 0.80 -30.89 0.75
C ASP A 137 0.70 -30.83 -0.79
N PRO A 138 0.40 -31.95 -1.47
CA PRO A 138 0.12 -31.94 -2.89
C PRO A 138 -1.05 -31.01 -3.22
N PHE A 139 -0.96 -30.29 -4.34
CA PHE A 139 -2.01 -29.37 -4.78
C PHE A 139 -2.18 -29.41 -6.29
N GLU A 140 -3.39 -29.18 -6.79
CA GLU A 140 -3.64 -29.06 -8.23
C GLU A 140 -3.28 -27.66 -8.74
N LEU A 141 -2.54 -27.60 -9.84
CA LEU A 141 -2.16 -26.33 -10.48
C LEU A 141 -2.91 -26.17 -11.80
N ASN A 142 -4.20 -25.85 -11.73
CA ASN A 142 -5.01 -25.55 -12.92
C ASN A 142 -4.76 -24.10 -13.39
N ASP A 143 -5.09 -23.14 -12.54
CA ASP A 143 -4.73 -21.73 -12.65
C ASP A 143 -4.69 -21.16 -11.23
N LEU A 144 -3.58 -20.55 -10.82
CA LEU A 144 -3.39 -20.05 -9.45
C LEU A 144 -3.23 -18.54 -9.47
N ASN A 145 -4.04 -17.82 -8.69
CA ASN A 145 -3.88 -16.39 -8.47
C ASN A 145 -3.70 -16.11 -6.98
N VAL A 146 -2.53 -15.59 -6.63
CA VAL A 146 -2.16 -15.21 -5.27
C VAL A 146 -2.10 -13.69 -5.18
N SER A 147 -2.80 -13.12 -4.20
CA SER A 147 -2.78 -11.68 -3.91
C SER A 147 -2.45 -11.42 -2.43
N GLY A 148 -1.29 -10.82 -2.15
CA GLY A 148 -0.83 -10.50 -0.81
C GLY A 148 -0.69 -8.99 -0.59
N PHE A 149 -0.96 -8.50 0.62
CA PHE A 149 -0.63 -7.12 0.99
C PHE A 149 0.75 -7.05 1.65
N ILE A 150 0.91 -7.59 2.86
CA ILE A 150 2.21 -7.67 3.56
C ILE A 150 2.50 -9.14 3.88
N GLY A 151 3.61 -9.67 3.38
CA GLY A 151 4.03 -11.04 3.68
C GLY A 151 4.66 -11.79 2.54
N ASP A 152 5.09 -13.02 2.84
CA ASP A 152 5.87 -13.84 1.93
C ASP A 152 5.02 -14.92 1.24
N VAL A 153 5.45 -15.36 0.07
CA VAL A 153 4.85 -16.47 -0.68
C VAL A 153 5.94 -17.49 -0.96
N LYS A 154 5.73 -18.74 -0.56
CA LYS A 154 6.65 -19.86 -0.80
C LYS A 154 5.91 -21.02 -1.45
N ILE A 155 6.32 -21.38 -2.66
CA ILE A 155 5.65 -22.41 -3.46
C ILE A 155 6.68 -23.41 -3.96
N ASP A 156 6.42 -24.69 -3.69
CA ASP A 156 7.20 -25.81 -4.21
C ASP A 156 6.41 -26.52 -5.32
N LEU A 157 6.84 -26.33 -6.56
CA LEU A 157 6.19 -26.94 -7.72
C LEU A 157 6.42 -28.45 -7.82
N SER A 158 7.33 -29.04 -7.04
CA SER A 158 7.43 -30.51 -6.92
C SER A 158 6.20 -31.14 -6.25
N LYS A 159 5.37 -30.33 -5.58
CA LYS A 159 4.09 -30.75 -4.98
C LYS A 159 2.89 -30.47 -5.88
N ALA A 160 3.10 -29.83 -7.03
CA ALA A 160 2.04 -29.48 -7.95
C ALA A 160 1.63 -30.67 -8.84
N MET A 161 0.33 -30.95 -8.90
CA MET A 161 -0.27 -31.80 -9.92
C MET A 161 -0.64 -30.90 -11.10
N ILE A 162 0.17 -30.95 -12.15
CA ILE A 162 0.02 -30.11 -13.34
C ILE A 162 -0.80 -30.88 -14.39
N PRO A 163 -1.97 -30.38 -14.81
CA PRO A 163 -2.75 -30.98 -15.89
C PRO A 163 -2.02 -30.86 -17.24
N GLU A 164 -2.48 -31.60 -18.25
CA GLU A 164 -2.01 -31.39 -19.61
C GLU A 164 -2.41 -30.00 -20.14
N GLY A 165 -1.46 -29.38 -20.85
CA GLY A 165 -1.55 -28.02 -21.38
C GLY A 165 -0.70 -27.01 -20.61
N GLU A 166 -1.09 -25.74 -20.73
CA GLU A 166 -0.48 -24.61 -20.02
C GLU A 166 -1.31 -24.28 -18.77
N SER A 167 -0.68 -24.35 -17.60
CA SER A 167 -1.22 -23.85 -16.34
C SER A 167 -0.65 -22.46 -16.04
N THR A 168 -1.47 -21.55 -15.51
CA THR A 168 -1.00 -20.21 -15.16
C THR A 168 -0.85 -20.03 -13.66
N MET A 169 0.16 -19.28 -13.24
CA MET A 169 0.38 -18.86 -11.85
C MET A 169 0.69 -17.37 -11.82
N THR A 170 -0.21 -16.60 -11.23
CA THR A 170 -0.07 -15.15 -11.05
C THR A 170 0.10 -14.83 -9.58
N ILE A 171 1.13 -14.10 -9.21
CA ILE A 171 1.42 -13.68 -7.83
C ILE A 171 1.55 -12.17 -7.81
N SER A 172 0.67 -11.50 -7.07
CA SER A 172 0.66 -10.05 -6.87
C SER A 172 0.86 -9.71 -5.40
N GLY A 173 1.82 -8.85 -5.07
CA GLY A 173 2.16 -8.48 -3.70
C GLY A 173 2.46 -6.99 -3.54
N VAL A 174 2.20 -6.41 -2.36
CA VAL A 174 2.64 -5.04 -2.05
C VAL A 174 4.00 -5.06 -1.35
N ILE A 175 4.13 -5.75 -0.23
CA ILE A 175 5.39 -5.84 0.53
C ILE A 175 5.69 -7.30 0.88
N GLY A 176 6.86 -7.80 0.52
CA GLY A 176 7.36 -9.12 0.94
C GLY A 176 8.04 -9.89 -0.18
N ASN A 177 8.43 -11.13 0.09
CA ASN A 177 9.25 -11.93 -0.81
C ASN A 177 8.47 -13.08 -1.45
N VAL A 178 8.87 -13.47 -2.67
CA VAL A 178 8.29 -14.60 -3.38
C VAL A 178 9.38 -15.60 -3.72
N ASP A 179 9.30 -16.78 -3.11
CA ASP A 179 10.15 -17.94 -3.40
C ASP A 179 9.37 -18.99 -4.20
N VAL A 180 9.84 -19.32 -5.40
CA VAL A 180 9.30 -20.43 -6.19
C VAL A 180 10.39 -21.45 -6.48
N TYR A 181 10.13 -22.70 -6.10
CA TYR A 181 11.01 -23.83 -6.36
C TYR A 181 10.47 -24.64 -7.53
N VAL A 182 11.26 -24.75 -8.59
CA VAL A 182 10.90 -25.43 -9.84
C VAL A 182 11.63 -26.78 -9.90
N PRO A 183 10.94 -27.91 -10.03
CA PRO A 183 11.62 -29.19 -10.24
C PRO A 183 12.18 -29.25 -11.68
N PRO A 184 13.27 -30.01 -11.91
CA PRO A 184 14.02 -29.98 -13.17
C PRO A 184 13.28 -30.60 -14.36
N ASP A 185 12.21 -31.35 -14.11
CA ASP A 185 11.39 -32.05 -15.10
C ASP A 185 10.18 -31.23 -15.60
N ILE A 186 10.04 -29.98 -15.14
CA ILE A 186 8.91 -29.11 -15.49
C ILE A 186 9.39 -27.87 -16.23
N GLU A 187 8.82 -27.66 -17.42
CA GLU A 187 9.10 -26.50 -18.25
C GLU A 187 8.30 -25.27 -17.77
N VAL A 188 8.99 -24.13 -17.64
CA VAL A 188 8.42 -22.89 -17.09
C VAL A 188 8.77 -21.67 -17.93
N SER A 189 7.82 -20.75 -18.02
CA SER A 189 8.04 -19.37 -18.46
C SER A 189 7.79 -18.46 -17.27
N VAL A 190 8.76 -17.60 -16.94
CA VAL A 190 8.73 -16.80 -15.71
C VAL A 190 8.95 -15.34 -16.08
N SER A 191 7.99 -14.50 -15.69
CA SER A 191 8.07 -13.05 -15.77
C SER A 191 7.96 -12.47 -14.36
N SER A 192 8.90 -11.61 -13.96
CA SER A 192 8.85 -10.93 -12.67
C SER A 192 9.07 -9.43 -12.81
N SER A 193 8.31 -8.64 -12.06
CA SER A 193 8.47 -7.18 -11.98
C SER A 193 8.31 -6.68 -10.52
N ALA A 194 9.02 -5.62 -10.17
CA ALA A 194 8.93 -4.97 -8.86
C ALA A 194 9.15 -3.46 -9.00
N PHE A 195 8.57 -2.64 -8.11
CA PHE A 195 8.88 -1.21 -8.08
C PHE A 195 10.23 -0.95 -7.39
N ILE A 196 10.51 -1.64 -6.28
CA ILE A 196 11.82 -1.68 -5.61
C ILE A 196 12.09 -3.11 -5.13
N GLY A 197 13.26 -3.67 -5.45
CA GLY A 197 13.67 -4.98 -4.93
C GLY A 197 14.72 -5.69 -5.79
N ASP A 198 14.96 -6.95 -5.46
CA ASP A 198 15.89 -7.83 -6.16
C ASP A 198 15.17 -8.98 -6.87
N MET A 199 15.64 -9.35 -8.05
CA MET A 199 15.12 -10.46 -8.85
C MET A 199 16.21 -11.43 -9.18
N ASN A 200 15.89 -12.71 -9.05
CA ASN A 200 16.74 -13.81 -9.41
C ASN A 200 15.88 -14.92 -10.02
N LEU A 201 15.83 -14.97 -11.35
CA LEU A 201 15.09 -16.01 -12.08
C LEU A 201 16.08 -16.96 -12.74
N LEU A 202 16.10 -18.21 -12.28
CA LEU A 202 16.84 -19.32 -12.88
C LEU A 202 18.31 -18.94 -13.18
N GLY A 203 18.94 -18.26 -12.23
CA GLY A 203 20.34 -17.80 -12.30
C GLY A 203 20.56 -16.41 -12.92
N SER A 204 19.53 -15.79 -13.50
CA SER A 204 19.60 -14.42 -14.03
C SER A 204 19.18 -13.42 -12.96
N LYS A 205 20.01 -12.39 -12.68
CA LYS A 205 19.76 -11.44 -11.59
C LYS A 205 19.58 -9.99 -12.07
N LYS A 206 18.71 -9.25 -11.39
CA LYS A 206 18.51 -7.81 -11.61
C LYS A 206 17.96 -7.15 -10.34
N SER A 207 18.46 -5.98 -10.00
CA SER A 207 18.22 -5.32 -8.72
C SER A 207 17.93 -3.84 -8.88
N GLY A 208 17.28 -3.23 -7.88
CA GLY A 208 17.12 -1.78 -7.76
C GLY A 208 15.68 -1.31 -7.94
N MET A 209 15.50 -0.20 -8.64
CA MET A 209 14.18 0.41 -8.88
C MET A 209 13.64 0.00 -10.25
N GLY A 210 12.41 -0.49 -10.29
CA GLY A 210 11.77 -0.99 -11.50
C GLY A 210 12.43 -2.22 -12.14
N PRO A 211 13.02 -3.19 -11.39
CA PRO A 211 13.55 -4.38 -12.03
C PRO A 211 12.41 -5.12 -12.76
N ASN A 212 12.76 -5.72 -13.89
CA ASN A 212 11.88 -6.57 -14.68
C ASN A 212 12.76 -7.61 -15.38
N LEU A 213 12.39 -8.87 -15.24
CA LEU A 213 13.12 -10.01 -15.78
C LEU A 213 12.16 -11.05 -16.37
N TYR A 214 12.56 -11.64 -17.49
CA TYR A 214 11.84 -12.69 -18.16
C TYR A 214 12.78 -13.83 -18.50
N LYS A 215 12.38 -15.07 -18.21
CA LYS A 215 13.15 -16.27 -18.49
C LYS A 215 12.22 -17.41 -18.90
N VAL A 216 12.67 -18.23 -19.83
CA VAL A 216 11.92 -19.39 -20.35
C VAL A 216 12.88 -20.57 -20.40
N SER A 217 12.38 -21.76 -20.06
CA SER A 217 13.07 -23.02 -20.25
C SER A 217 13.11 -23.42 -21.74
N SER A 218 14.04 -24.28 -22.13
CA SER A 218 14.35 -24.55 -23.53
C SER A 218 13.23 -25.26 -24.29
N GLU A 219 12.48 -26.14 -23.62
CA GLU A 219 11.47 -27.01 -24.24
C GLU A 219 10.03 -26.54 -23.93
N TYR A 220 9.87 -25.31 -23.45
CA TYR A 220 8.57 -24.76 -23.02
C TYR A 220 7.48 -24.86 -24.10
N GLY A 221 7.81 -24.62 -25.37
CA GLY A 221 6.83 -24.61 -26.45
C GLY A 221 6.22 -25.99 -26.75
N ASP A 222 7.06 -27.03 -26.69
CA ASP A 222 6.71 -28.39 -27.09
C ASP A 222 6.31 -29.28 -25.91
N SER A 223 6.51 -28.81 -24.67
CA SER A 223 6.18 -29.58 -23.48
C SER A 223 4.66 -29.80 -23.34
N PRO A 224 4.21 -31.05 -23.07
CA PRO A 224 2.81 -31.37 -22.83
C PRO A 224 2.28 -30.78 -21.52
N ARG A 225 3.17 -30.46 -20.57
CA ARG A 225 2.85 -29.84 -19.28
C ARG A 225 3.81 -28.69 -19.02
N ARG A 226 3.28 -27.47 -18.93
CA ARG A 226 4.10 -26.27 -18.76
C ARG A 226 3.41 -25.24 -17.89
N ILE A 227 4.21 -24.42 -17.21
CA ILE A 227 3.68 -23.39 -16.30
C ILE A 227 4.11 -22.01 -16.75
N LYS A 228 3.13 -21.12 -16.87
CA LYS A 228 3.36 -19.68 -17.05
C LYS A 228 3.27 -18.96 -15.71
N ILE A 229 4.37 -18.40 -15.24
CA ILE A 229 4.52 -17.74 -13.95
C ILE A 229 4.66 -16.23 -14.18
N SER A 230 3.79 -15.44 -13.54
CA SER A 230 3.82 -13.98 -13.56
C SER A 230 3.83 -13.42 -12.14
N ILE A 231 4.90 -12.74 -11.76
CA ILE A 231 5.10 -12.20 -10.40
C ILE A 231 5.21 -10.68 -10.48
N SER A 232 4.44 -9.98 -9.65
CA SER A 232 4.45 -8.51 -9.58
C SER A 232 4.42 -8.04 -8.13
N LEU A 233 5.47 -7.33 -7.71
CA LEU A 233 5.59 -6.78 -6.36
C LEU A 233 5.67 -5.25 -6.39
N PHE A 234 5.28 -4.58 -5.30
CA PHE A 234 5.65 -3.17 -5.13
C PHE A 234 7.03 -3.07 -4.48
N ILE A 235 7.22 -3.64 -3.30
CA ILE A 235 8.51 -3.70 -2.60
C ILE A 235 8.81 -5.13 -2.19
N GLY A 236 9.97 -5.65 -2.59
CA GLY A 236 10.48 -6.95 -2.12
C GLY A 236 11.10 -7.79 -3.23
N ASP A 237 11.52 -9.00 -2.86
CA ASP A 237 12.42 -9.80 -3.67
C ASP A 237 11.70 -10.99 -4.32
N VAL A 238 12.16 -11.37 -5.51
CA VAL A 238 11.64 -12.52 -6.26
C VAL A 238 12.77 -13.49 -6.55
N ASP A 239 12.67 -14.68 -5.97
CA ASP A 239 13.60 -15.79 -6.18
C ASP A 239 12.86 -16.98 -6.81
N VAL A 240 13.21 -17.28 -8.07
CA VAL A 240 12.74 -18.47 -8.77
C VAL A 240 13.95 -19.32 -9.13
N LYS A 241 14.03 -20.53 -8.57
CA LYS A 241 15.20 -21.40 -8.72
C LYS A 241 14.81 -22.84 -8.91
N TYR A 242 15.69 -23.59 -9.56
CA TYR A 242 15.58 -25.04 -9.62
C TYR A 242 15.85 -25.64 -8.23
N LEU A 243 15.16 -26.74 -7.91
CA LEU A 243 15.42 -27.57 -6.73
C LEU A 243 16.80 -28.24 -6.77
#